data_AF-A0A239R2T0-F1
#
_entry.id   AF-A0A239R2T0-F1
#
_cell.length_a   1.000
_cell.length_b   1.000
_cell.length_c   1.000
_cell.angle_alpha   90.00
_cell.angle_beta   90.00
_cell.angle_gamma   90.00
#
_symmetry.space_group_name_H-M   'P 1'
#
loop_
_entity.id
_entity.type
_entity.pdbx_description
1 polymer ?
#
loop_
_entity_poly.entity_id
_entity_poly.type
_entity_poly.pdbx_seq_one_letter_code
_entity_poly.pdbx_strand_id
1 'polypeptide(L)'
;MDAIYPDLYPDIFESTDFVQSLYDVPVRLLKDSRVRTYLTHLQQDVRIPWWNYPRIWLGKCLKPTEPILNSKKGAIDPYAMNHTQWEIYKEISSSISCIVDKKTSVITISVTDQDPMVAAIMADTLQIRLQEYITNYRTNKSRRDVEHYKQLTAQAKEAYEKVRRKYVTSSDANTDVTLMAVTARTEDLENDMQLKYNVYTQSMAQLKLAEAKLQERTPAFTIIQPAKVTPKPVSMPKIVILLIWSFLGMLVGAIYILFHEHKQKLLK
;
A
#
# COMPACT_ATOMS: atom_id res chain seq x y z
N MET A 1 -21.43 -6.24 7.92
CA MET A 1 -20.29 -7.15 8.15
C MET A 1 -19.06 -6.36 7.75
N ASP A 2 -18.62 -5.48 8.64
CA ASP A 2 -17.57 -4.48 8.42
C ASP A 2 -16.28 -4.93 9.13
N ALA A 3 -15.16 -4.54 8.53
CA ALA A 3 -13.79 -4.50 9.06
C ALA A 3 -12.85 -5.63 8.61
N ILE A 4 -11.92 -5.27 7.72
CA ILE A 4 -10.55 -5.78 7.79
C ILE A 4 -10.02 -5.39 9.17
N TYR A 5 -9.86 -6.39 10.03
CA TYR A 5 -9.25 -6.21 11.35
C TYR A 5 -7.80 -5.79 11.18
N PRO A 6 -7.22 -5.02 12.12
CA PRO A 6 -5.79 -4.76 12.15
C PRO A 6 -4.93 -6.03 12.02
N ASP A 7 -5.49 -7.18 12.40
CA ASP A 7 -4.91 -8.51 12.26
C ASP A 7 -4.64 -8.94 10.81
N LEU A 8 -5.35 -8.38 9.83
CA LEU A 8 -5.15 -8.68 8.41
C LEU A 8 -4.14 -7.73 7.75
N TYR A 9 -3.63 -6.73 8.47
CA TYR A 9 -2.63 -5.83 7.89
C TYR A 9 -1.36 -6.55 7.46
N PRO A 10 -0.78 -7.48 8.25
CA PRO A 10 0.35 -8.29 7.80
C PRO A 10 0.06 -9.02 6.48
N ASP A 11 -1.13 -9.61 6.33
CA ASP A 11 -1.53 -10.33 5.11
C ASP A 11 -1.55 -9.44 3.87
N ILE A 12 -1.82 -8.13 4.03
CA ILE A 12 -1.75 -7.17 2.91
C ILE A 12 -0.31 -7.01 2.42
N PHE A 13 0.65 -6.94 3.33
CA PHE A 13 2.07 -6.83 2.98
C PHE A 13 2.61 -8.11 2.34
N GLU A 14 1.99 -9.26 2.65
CA GLU A 14 2.27 -10.56 2.03
C GLU A 14 1.48 -10.79 0.74
N SER A 15 0.60 -9.87 0.32
CA SER A 15 -0.16 -10.06 -0.92
C SER A 15 0.72 -9.81 -2.15
N THR A 16 0.55 -10.65 -3.17
CA THR A 16 1.30 -10.56 -4.43
C THR A 16 1.15 -9.20 -5.09
N ASP A 17 -0.08 -8.66 -5.11
CA ASP A 17 -0.40 -7.40 -5.77
C ASP A 17 0.27 -6.22 -5.05
N PHE A 18 0.29 -6.25 -3.72
CA PHE A 18 0.96 -5.23 -2.93
C PHE A 18 2.46 -5.27 -3.14
N VAL A 19 3.09 -6.44 -3.08
CA VAL A 19 4.54 -6.58 -3.31
C VAL A 19 4.93 -6.15 -4.72
N GLN A 20 4.16 -6.54 -5.74
CA GLN A 20 4.41 -6.11 -7.12
C GLN A 20 4.28 -4.59 -7.27
N SER A 21 3.34 -3.95 -6.58
CA SER A 21 3.21 -2.49 -6.59
C SER A 21 4.43 -1.76 -6.02
N LEU A 22 5.31 -2.46 -5.28
CA LEU A 22 6.56 -1.90 -4.77
C LEU A 22 7.67 -1.88 -5.82
N TYR A 23 7.52 -2.63 -6.92
CA TYR A 23 8.57 -2.75 -7.93
C TYR A 23 8.93 -1.38 -8.49
N ASP A 24 7.92 -0.57 -8.81
CA ASP A 24 8.04 0.76 -9.44
C ASP A 24 8.34 1.91 -8.46
N VAL A 25 8.59 1.62 -7.17
CA VAL A 25 8.86 2.67 -6.19
C VAL A 25 10.20 3.34 -6.49
N PRO A 26 10.24 4.69 -6.58
CA PRO A 26 11.48 5.42 -6.78
C PRO A 26 12.32 5.42 -5.51
N VAL A 27 13.53 4.88 -5.61
CA VAL A 27 14.51 4.81 -4.52
C VAL A 27 15.82 5.46 -4.91
N ARG A 28 16.59 5.89 -3.91
CA ARG A 28 17.95 6.41 -4.06
C ARG A 28 18.84 5.80 -2.99
N LEU A 29 20.12 5.63 -3.30
CA LEU A 29 21.10 5.10 -2.36
C LEU A 29 21.61 6.23 -1.46
N LEU A 30 22.21 5.85 -0.33
CA LEU A 30 22.84 6.85 0.56
C LEU A 30 24.04 7.54 -0.12
N LYS A 31 24.78 6.80 -0.95
CA LYS A 31 26.00 7.26 -1.63
C LYS A 31 25.77 7.83 -3.02
N ASP A 32 24.65 7.48 -3.65
CA ASP A 32 24.30 7.90 -5.01
C ASP A 32 22.88 8.47 -5.02
N SER A 33 22.77 9.74 -5.41
CA SER A 33 21.49 10.46 -5.47
C SER A 33 20.66 10.15 -6.71
N ARG A 34 21.16 9.31 -7.64
CA ARG A 34 20.39 8.89 -8.82
C ARG A 34 19.17 8.09 -8.41
N VAL A 35 17.99 8.59 -8.77
CA VAL A 35 16.72 7.90 -8.60
C VAL A 35 16.65 6.73 -9.56
N ARG A 36 16.28 5.57 -9.02
CA ARG A 36 16.03 4.35 -9.77
C ARG A 36 14.83 3.64 -9.18
N THR A 37 14.29 2.69 -9.93
CA THR A 37 13.19 1.86 -9.50
C THR A 37 13.68 0.81 -8.49
N TYR A 38 12.86 0.44 -7.49
CA TYR A 38 13.24 -0.55 -6.47
C TYR A 38 13.64 -1.90 -7.09
N LEU A 39 12.94 -2.34 -8.13
CA LEU A 39 13.35 -3.53 -8.89
C LEU A 39 14.74 -3.39 -9.54
N THR A 40 15.09 -2.21 -10.05
CA THR A 40 16.42 -1.95 -10.61
C THR A 40 17.49 -1.98 -9.52
N HIS A 41 17.19 -1.46 -8.33
CA HIS A 41 18.07 -1.53 -7.17
C HIS A 41 18.39 -2.98 -6.78
N LEU A 42 17.36 -3.83 -6.67
CA LEU A 42 17.53 -5.25 -6.33
C LEU A 42 18.38 -6.02 -7.35
N GLN A 43 18.31 -5.66 -8.63
CA GLN A 43 19.06 -6.34 -9.69
C GLN A 43 20.50 -5.87 -9.83
N GLN A 44 20.79 -4.59 -9.57
CA GLN A 44 22.08 -3.98 -9.93
C GLN A 44 22.96 -3.66 -8.71
N ASP A 45 22.35 -3.31 -7.58
CA ASP A 45 23.07 -2.77 -6.42
C ASP A 45 23.26 -3.80 -5.31
N VAL A 46 22.44 -4.86 -5.29
CA VAL A 46 22.52 -5.95 -4.32
C VAL A 46 23.81 -6.74 -4.56
N ARG A 47 24.73 -6.67 -3.60
CA ARG A 47 25.95 -7.46 -3.66
C ARG A 47 25.64 -8.91 -3.37
N ILE A 48 25.89 -9.78 -4.35
CA ILE A 48 25.85 -11.24 -4.16
C ILE A 48 26.93 -11.61 -3.14
N PRO A 49 26.58 -12.21 -1.99
CA PRO A 49 27.57 -12.68 -1.03
C PRO A 49 28.55 -13.66 -1.69
N TRP A 50 29.84 -13.51 -1.42
CA TRP A 50 30.89 -14.29 -2.09
C TRP A 50 30.71 -15.82 -1.95
N TRP A 51 30.11 -16.28 -0.84
CA TRP A 51 29.76 -17.67 -0.57
C TRP A 51 28.66 -18.25 -1.49
N ASN A 52 27.91 -17.41 -2.20
CA ASN A 52 26.90 -17.86 -3.18
C ASN A 52 27.51 -18.15 -4.56
N TYR A 53 28.72 -17.67 -4.85
CA TYR A 53 29.40 -17.93 -6.12
C TYR A 53 29.66 -19.43 -6.39
N PRO A 54 30.10 -20.25 -5.41
CA PRO A 54 30.21 -21.70 -5.59
C PRO A 54 28.87 -22.36 -5.94
N ARG A 55 27.76 -21.94 -5.32
CA ARG A 55 26.42 -22.45 -5.61
C ARG A 55 25.99 -22.10 -7.04
N ILE A 56 26.23 -20.87 -7.47
CA ILE A 56 25.95 -20.40 -8.84
C ILE A 56 26.81 -21.17 -9.86
N TRP A 57 28.08 -21.42 -9.55
CA TRP A 57 28.99 -22.20 -10.39
C TRP A 57 28.56 -23.66 -10.52
N LEU A 58 28.24 -24.34 -9.40
CA LEU A 58 27.69 -25.70 -9.40
C LEU A 58 26.36 -25.78 -10.16
N GLY A 59 25.49 -24.79 -10.01
CA GLY A 59 24.23 -24.69 -10.76
C GLY A 59 24.45 -24.60 -12.27
N LYS A 60 25.38 -23.76 -12.72
CA LYS A 60 25.76 -23.63 -14.14
C LYS A 60 26.33 -24.92 -14.73
N CYS A 61 27.04 -25.73 -13.93
CA CYS A 61 27.56 -27.03 -14.36
C CYS A 61 26.46 -28.10 -14.49
N LEU A 62 25.34 -27.97 -13.76
CA LEU A 62 24.27 -28.97 -13.74
C LEU A 62 23.11 -28.62 -14.70
N LYS A 63 22.80 -27.34 -14.92
CA LYS A 63 21.89 -26.86 -15.98
C LYS A 63 22.25 -25.41 -16.37
N PRO A 64 22.36 -25.07 -17.68
CA PRO A 64 22.51 -23.69 -18.10
C PRO A 64 21.19 -22.95 -17.85
N THR A 65 21.13 -22.15 -16.78
CA THR A 65 20.05 -21.17 -16.58
C THR A 65 20.20 -20.08 -17.63
N GLU A 66 19.14 -19.84 -18.40
CA GLU A 66 19.11 -18.77 -19.40
C GLU A 66 19.40 -17.39 -18.77
N PRO A 67 20.09 -16.50 -19.49
CA PRO A 67 20.38 -15.16 -19.00
C PRO A 67 19.08 -14.36 -18.75
N ILE A 68 19.12 -13.60 -17.65
CA ILE A 68 18.04 -12.84 -16.98
C ILE A 68 17.42 -11.72 -17.87
N LEU A 69 17.76 -11.65 -19.16
CA LEU A 69 17.47 -10.50 -20.03
C LEU A 69 16.32 -10.70 -21.03
N ASN A 70 15.67 -11.87 -21.06
CA ASN A 70 14.64 -12.17 -22.08
C ASN A 70 13.23 -12.42 -21.53
N SER A 71 12.86 -11.85 -20.38
CA SER A 71 11.43 -11.63 -20.12
C SER A 71 11.05 -10.33 -20.80
N LYS A 72 10.56 -10.43 -22.04
CA LYS A 72 9.90 -9.35 -22.76
C LYS A 72 8.95 -8.62 -21.82
N LYS A 73 8.76 -7.32 -22.04
CA LYS A 73 7.60 -6.50 -21.59
C LYS A 73 6.27 -7.15 -22.06
N GLY A 74 5.97 -8.34 -21.58
CA GLY A 74 4.69 -9.00 -21.70
C GLY A 74 3.95 -8.69 -20.41
N ALA A 75 2.68 -8.29 -20.55
CA ALA A 75 1.79 -8.00 -19.45
C ALA A 75 2.00 -9.00 -18.30
N ILE A 76 2.26 -8.45 -17.11
CA ILE A 76 2.36 -9.21 -15.87
C ILE A 76 1.01 -9.90 -15.69
N ASP A 77 0.94 -11.20 -15.93
CA ASP A 77 -0.25 -12.00 -15.66
C ASP A 77 -0.34 -12.16 -14.14
N PRO A 78 -1.39 -11.61 -13.47
CA PRO A 78 -1.57 -11.75 -12.03
C PRO A 78 -1.68 -13.21 -11.57
N TYR A 79 -2.01 -14.13 -12.49
CA TYR A 79 -2.29 -15.52 -12.19
C TYR A 79 -1.14 -16.48 -12.52
N ALA A 80 -0.07 -16.02 -13.17
CA ALA A 80 1.07 -16.86 -13.56
C ALA A 80 2.42 -16.13 -13.34
N MET A 81 3.10 -16.45 -12.24
CA MET A 81 4.41 -15.90 -11.90
C MET A 81 5.53 -16.83 -12.42
N ASN A 82 6.48 -16.28 -13.19
CA ASN A 82 7.68 -17.02 -13.61
C ASN A 82 8.61 -17.28 -12.41
N HIS A 83 9.44 -18.32 -12.45
CA HIS A 83 10.36 -18.66 -11.36
C HIS A 83 11.24 -17.48 -10.92
N THR A 84 11.69 -16.66 -11.87
CA THR A 84 12.49 -15.46 -11.59
C THR A 84 11.70 -14.39 -10.86
N GLN A 85 10.43 -14.18 -11.22
CA GLN A 85 9.53 -13.24 -10.55
C GLN A 85 9.19 -13.71 -9.14
N TRP A 86 9.05 -15.03 -8.94
CA TRP A 86 8.82 -15.63 -7.63
C TRP A 86 10.00 -15.45 -6.67
N GLU A 87 11.23 -15.58 -7.17
CA GLU A 87 12.43 -15.31 -6.36
C GLU A 87 12.49 -13.85 -5.91
N ILE A 88 12.23 -12.90 -6.83
CA ILE A 88 12.20 -11.46 -6.51
C ILE A 88 11.08 -11.16 -5.51
N TYR A 89 9.87 -11.69 -5.74
CA TYR A 89 8.74 -11.55 -4.83
C TYR A 89 9.10 -12.03 -3.42
N LYS A 90 9.71 -13.22 -3.31
CA LYS A 90 10.11 -13.81 -2.03
C LYS A 90 11.17 -12.97 -1.32
N GLU A 91 12.15 -12.44 -2.05
CA GLU A 91 13.18 -11.57 -1.50
C GLU A 91 12.54 -10.31 -0.88
N ILE A 92 11.67 -9.63 -1.63
CA ILE A 92 10.99 -8.41 -1.16
C ILE A 92 10.05 -8.71 0.00
N SER A 93 9.21 -9.74 -0.11
CA SER A 93 8.30 -10.15 0.95
C SER A 93 9.05 -10.48 2.25
N SER A 94 10.22 -11.15 2.16
CA SER A 94 11.05 -11.45 3.34
C SER A 94 11.76 -10.23 3.94
N SER A 95 11.96 -9.18 3.14
CA SER A 95 12.63 -7.95 3.56
C SER A 95 11.72 -7.01 4.35
N ILE A 96 10.41 -7.20 4.24
CA ILE A 96 9.38 -6.34 4.83
C ILE A 96 8.66 -7.12 5.93
N SER A 97 8.43 -6.47 7.07
CA SER A 97 7.66 -7.03 8.17
C SER A 97 6.69 -5.99 8.72
N CYS A 98 5.44 -6.40 8.92
CA CYS A 98 4.41 -5.60 9.58
C CYS A 98 3.91 -6.37 10.80
N ILE A 99 4.06 -5.78 11.98
CA ILE A 99 3.60 -6.36 13.25
C ILE A 99 2.57 -5.41 13.86
N VAL A 100 1.43 -5.98 14.27
CA VAL A 100 0.35 -5.22 14.91
C VAL A 100 0.18 -5.69 16.35
N ASP A 101 0.39 -4.79 17.30
CA ASP A 101 0.09 -5.06 18.71
C ASP A 101 -1.39 -4.81 18.98
N LYS A 102 -2.14 -5.88 19.26
CA LYS A 102 -3.59 -5.82 19.51
C LYS A 102 -3.96 -5.02 20.77
N LYS A 103 -3.08 -4.96 21.77
CA LYS A 103 -3.38 -4.26 23.03
C LYS A 103 -3.22 -2.75 22.89
N THR A 104 -2.20 -2.33 22.15
CA THR A 104 -1.85 -0.91 21.99
C THR A 104 -2.29 -0.33 20.65
N SER A 105 -2.77 -1.16 19.72
CA SER A 105 -3.05 -0.81 18.31
C SER A 105 -1.85 -0.19 17.58
N VAL A 106 -0.64 -0.46 18.07
CA VAL A 106 0.61 0.03 17.45
C VAL A 106 0.96 -0.87 16.28
N ILE A 107 1.17 -0.24 15.13
CA ILE A 107 1.63 -0.89 13.90
C ILE A 107 3.12 -0.60 13.77
N THR A 108 3.93 -1.66 13.73
CA THR A 108 5.37 -1.58 13.52
C THR A 108 5.69 -2.10 12.13
N ILE A 109 6.17 -1.21 11.26
CA ILE A 109 6.66 -1.55 9.92
C ILE A 109 8.18 -1.58 9.98
N SER A 110 8.78 -2.69 9.58
CA SER A 110 10.23 -2.86 9.48
C SER A 110 10.60 -3.24 8.06
N VAL A 111 11.63 -2.59 7.52
CA VAL A 111 12.20 -2.91 6.20
C VAL A 111 13.69 -3.14 6.36
N THR A 112 14.17 -4.23 5.78
CA THR A 112 15.60 -4.59 5.79
C THR A 112 16.13 -4.49 4.36
N ASP A 113 17.13 -3.64 4.16
CA ASP A 113 17.79 -3.50 2.86
C ASP A 113 19.32 -3.40 3.05
N GLN A 114 20.09 -3.67 1.99
CA GLN A 114 21.53 -3.46 1.97
C GLN A 114 21.89 -1.97 2.06
N ASP A 115 21.11 -1.11 1.41
CA ASP A 115 21.30 0.35 1.51
C ASP A 115 20.35 0.96 2.56
N PRO A 116 20.89 1.67 3.57
CA PRO A 116 20.09 2.26 4.63
C PRO A 116 19.08 3.32 4.14
N MET A 117 19.41 4.08 3.09
CA MET A 117 18.50 5.08 2.53
C MET A 117 17.32 4.40 1.83
N VAL A 118 17.58 3.31 1.10
CA VAL A 118 16.53 2.52 0.45
C VAL A 118 15.57 1.94 1.50
N ALA A 119 16.09 1.36 2.58
CA ALA A 119 15.26 0.86 3.68
C ALA A 119 14.34 1.94 4.28
N ALA A 120 14.87 3.16 4.50
CA ALA A 120 14.09 4.28 5.03
C ALA A 120 12.99 4.75 4.07
N ILE A 121 13.33 4.89 2.78
CA ILE A 121 12.36 5.30 1.74
C ILE A 121 11.24 4.26 1.60
N MET A 122 11.60 2.99 1.60
CA MET A 122 10.64 1.90 1.53
C MET A 122 9.74 1.86 2.76
N ALA A 123 10.28 2.03 3.96
CA ALA A 123 9.47 2.08 5.19
C ALA A 123 8.48 3.24 5.19
N ASP A 124 8.90 4.43 4.75
CA ASP A 124 8.04 5.61 4.59
C ASP A 124 6.93 5.38 3.55
N THR A 125 7.30 4.84 2.38
CA THR A 125 6.36 4.51 1.31
C THR A 125 5.31 3.50 1.77
N LEU A 126 5.73 2.46 2.48
CA LEU A 126 4.84 1.43 3.02
C LEU A 126 3.88 1.99 4.07
N GLN A 127 4.35 2.88 4.93
CA GLN A 127 3.50 3.56 5.91
C GLN A 127 2.38 4.36 5.23
N ILE A 128 2.73 5.17 4.22
CA ILE A 128 1.77 5.98 3.46
C ILE A 128 0.74 5.09 2.77
N ARG A 129 1.20 4.04 2.08
CA ARG A 129 0.32 3.10 1.36
C ARG A 129 -0.62 2.36 2.30
N LEU A 130 -0.14 1.92 3.46
CA LEU A 130 -0.98 1.27 4.47
C LEU A 130 -2.03 2.24 5.01
N GLN A 131 -1.64 3.48 5.31
CA GLN A 131 -2.55 4.52 5.77
C GLN A 131 -3.65 4.79 4.72
N GLU A 132 -3.30 4.91 3.45
CA GLU A 132 -4.26 5.09 2.36
C GLU A 132 -5.19 3.90 2.20
N TYR A 133 -4.65 2.68 2.26
CA TYR A 133 -5.45 1.46 2.18
C TYR A 133 -6.48 1.39 3.31
N ILE A 134 -6.05 1.59 4.56
CA ILE A 134 -6.92 1.56 5.73
C ILE A 134 -7.98 2.67 5.65
N THR A 135 -7.56 3.88 5.27
CA THR A 135 -8.46 5.03 5.14
C THR A 135 -9.52 4.77 4.07
N ASN A 136 -9.12 4.33 2.88
CA ASN A 136 -10.03 4.04 1.78
C ASN A 136 -10.99 2.91 2.14
N TYR A 137 -10.48 1.84 2.77
CA TYR A 137 -11.33 0.73 3.20
C TYR A 137 -12.36 1.17 4.26
N ARG A 138 -11.93 1.83 5.34
CA ARG A 138 -12.83 2.26 6.43
C ARG A 138 -13.84 3.32 5.99
N THR A 139 -13.46 4.18 5.05
CA THR A 139 -14.32 5.27 4.57
C THR A 139 -15.16 4.90 3.34
N ASN A 140 -14.95 3.74 2.71
CA ASN A 140 -15.56 3.39 1.43
C ASN A 140 -17.09 3.55 1.41
N LYS A 141 -17.76 2.98 2.42
CA LYS A 141 -19.22 3.06 2.53
C LYS A 141 -19.70 4.50 2.70
N SER A 142 -19.13 5.22 3.66
CA SER A 142 -19.52 6.61 3.94
C SER A 142 -19.19 7.55 2.79
N ARG A 143 -18.12 7.30 2.03
CA ARG A 143 -17.80 8.05 0.81
C ARG A 143 -18.86 7.86 -0.27
N ARG A 144 -19.36 6.64 -0.45
CA ARG A 144 -20.50 6.37 -1.35
C ARG A 144 -21.77 7.04 -0.89
N ASP A 145 -22.06 7.03 0.40
CA ASP A 145 -23.22 7.72 0.97
C ASP A 145 -23.14 9.24 0.71
N VAL A 146 -21.97 9.86 0.95
CA VAL A 146 -21.74 11.28 0.65
C VAL A 146 -21.95 11.58 -0.83
N GLU A 147 -21.38 10.77 -1.73
CA GLU A 147 -21.54 10.98 -3.17
C GLU A 147 -23.01 10.85 -3.60
N HIS A 148 -23.74 9.87 -3.06
CA HIS A 148 -25.16 9.70 -3.32
C HIS A 148 -25.98 10.93 -2.89
N TYR A 149 -25.80 11.40 -1.65
CA TYR A 149 -26.52 12.59 -1.16
C TYR A 149 -26.10 13.87 -1.87
N LYS A 150 -24.84 13.97 -2.32
CA LYS A 150 -24.35 15.10 -3.11
C LYS A 150 -25.08 15.18 -4.45
N GLN A 151 -25.22 14.06 -5.15
CA GLN A 151 -25.98 13.98 -6.40
C GLN A 151 -27.47 14.30 -6.18
N LEU A 152 -28.09 13.72 -5.16
CA LEU A 152 -29.50 13.99 -4.82
C LEU A 152 -29.74 15.47 -4.51
N THR A 153 -28.85 16.09 -3.72
CA THR A 153 -28.91 17.52 -3.37
C THR A 153 -28.73 18.40 -4.60
N ALA A 154 -27.84 18.04 -5.52
CA ALA A 154 -27.64 18.78 -6.77
C ALA A 154 -28.90 18.74 -7.66
N GLN A 155 -29.53 17.56 -7.81
CA GLN A 155 -30.78 17.41 -8.55
C GLN A 155 -31.93 18.20 -7.92
N ALA A 156 -32.06 18.15 -6.59
CA ALA A 156 -33.08 18.91 -5.86
C ALA A 156 -32.88 20.42 -6.01
N LYS A 157 -31.62 20.88 -5.97
CA LYS A 157 -31.25 22.28 -6.20
C LYS A 157 -31.64 22.75 -7.61
N GLU A 158 -31.30 21.96 -8.63
CA GLU A 158 -31.65 22.29 -10.01
C GLU A 158 -33.17 22.35 -10.22
N ALA A 159 -33.92 21.40 -9.65
CA ALA A 159 -35.38 21.39 -9.69
C ALA A 159 -35.98 22.63 -9.02
N TYR A 160 -35.49 23.00 -7.83
CA TYR A 160 -35.88 24.22 -7.14
C TYR A 160 -35.58 25.48 -7.97
N GLU A 161 -34.36 25.61 -8.50
CA GLU A 161 -33.97 26.76 -9.32
C GLU A 161 -34.83 26.91 -10.58
N LYS A 162 -35.24 25.79 -11.20
CA LYS A 162 -36.13 25.80 -12.37
C LYS A 162 -37.50 26.36 -12.04
N VAL A 163 -38.10 25.97 -10.91
CA VAL A 163 -39.42 26.48 -10.48
C VAL A 163 -39.31 27.91 -9.99
N ARG A 164 -38.27 28.24 -9.24
CA ARG A 164 -37.99 29.61 -8.80
C ARG A 164 -37.89 30.59 -9.97
N ARG A 165 -37.18 30.22 -11.05
CA ARG A 165 -37.11 31.07 -12.26
C ARG A 165 -38.48 31.30 -12.91
N LYS A 166 -39.34 30.27 -12.95
CA LYS A 166 -40.72 30.41 -13.47
C LYS A 166 -41.57 31.30 -12.58
N TYR A 167 -41.48 31.13 -11.26
CA TYR A 167 -42.19 31.97 -10.29
C TYR A 167 -41.79 33.44 -10.44
N VAL A 168 -40.49 33.74 -10.48
CA VAL A 168 -39.98 35.12 -10.69
C VAL A 168 -40.49 35.69 -12.00
N THR A 169 -40.39 34.95 -13.11
CA THR A 169 -40.87 35.42 -14.42
C THR A 169 -42.38 35.69 -14.42
N SER A 170 -43.17 34.83 -13.79
CA SER A 170 -44.62 35.03 -13.64
C SER A 170 -44.97 36.19 -12.71
N SER A 171 -44.21 36.40 -11.65
CA SER A 171 -44.42 37.49 -10.70
C SER A 171 -44.08 38.85 -11.33
N ASP A 172 -42.93 38.94 -12.02
CA ASP A 172 -42.50 40.16 -12.72
C ASP A 172 -43.46 40.56 -13.85
N ALA A 173 -44.05 39.57 -14.55
CA ALA A 173 -44.99 39.83 -15.65
C ALA A 173 -46.38 40.29 -15.19
N ASN A 174 -46.74 40.08 -13.92
CA ASN A 174 -48.12 40.19 -13.43
C ASN A 174 -48.27 41.12 -12.21
N THR A 175 -47.50 42.21 -12.15
CA THR A 175 -47.40 43.10 -10.98
C THR A 175 -48.70 43.86 -10.64
N ASP A 176 -49.57 44.14 -11.63
CA ASP A 176 -50.83 44.91 -11.49
C ASP A 176 -52.06 44.10 -11.98
N VAL A 177 -52.16 42.81 -11.59
CA VAL A 177 -53.23 41.93 -12.10
C VAL A 177 -54.40 41.82 -11.12
N THR A 178 -55.61 42.13 -11.62
CA THR A 178 -56.90 41.97 -10.91
C THR A 178 -57.61 40.64 -11.21
N LEU A 179 -57.09 39.86 -12.17
CA LEU A 179 -57.73 38.63 -12.65
C LEU A 179 -57.37 37.44 -11.74
N MET A 180 -58.37 36.88 -11.04
CA MET A 180 -58.18 35.77 -10.09
C MET A 180 -57.44 34.55 -10.68
N ALA A 181 -57.62 34.24 -11.97
CA ALA A 181 -56.95 33.11 -12.62
C ALA A 181 -55.42 33.26 -12.65
N VAL A 182 -54.91 34.48 -12.77
CA VAL A 182 -53.46 34.77 -12.78
C VAL A 182 -52.90 34.72 -11.36
N THR A 183 -53.66 35.20 -10.37
CA THR A 183 -53.33 35.09 -8.95
C THR A 183 -53.18 33.62 -8.55
N ALA A 184 -54.20 32.80 -8.83
CA ALA A 184 -54.18 31.36 -8.52
C ALA A 184 -52.97 30.64 -9.16
N ARG A 185 -52.65 30.96 -10.42
CA ARG A 185 -51.47 30.39 -11.08
C ARG A 185 -50.14 30.79 -10.43
N THR A 186 -50.05 32.01 -9.89
CA THR A 186 -48.84 32.49 -9.21
C THR A 186 -48.69 31.80 -7.86
N GLU A 187 -49.78 31.61 -7.13
CA GLU A 187 -49.84 30.82 -5.88
C GLU A 187 -49.44 29.35 -6.12
N ASP A 188 -49.90 28.73 -7.20
CA ASP A 188 -49.49 27.37 -7.57
C ASP A 188 -47.97 27.25 -7.78
N LEU A 189 -47.36 28.25 -8.44
CA LEU A 189 -45.91 28.29 -8.66
C LEU A 189 -45.14 28.53 -7.36
N GLU A 190 -45.67 29.34 -6.45
CA GLU A 190 -45.09 29.57 -5.12
C GLU A 190 -45.12 28.28 -4.28
N ASN A 191 -46.26 27.58 -4.27
CA ASN A 191 -46.43 26.32 -3.57
C ASN A 191 -45.47 25.24 -4.10
N ASP A 192 -45.34 25.10 -5.43
CA ASP A 192 -44.38 24.17 -6.02
C ASP A 192 -42.93 24.58 -5.70
N MET A 193 -42.61 25.88 -5.75
CA MET A 193 -41.30 26.39 -5.36
C MET A 193 -40.97 26.02 -3.92
N GLN A 194 -41.90 26.24 -2.98
CA GLN A 194 -41.73 25.92 -1.57
C GLN A 194 -41.57 24.41 -1.34
N LEU A 195 -42.33 23.58 -2.07
CA LEU A 195 -42.18 22.13 -2.03
C LEU A 195 -40.78 21.70 -2.48
N LYS A 196 -40.27 22.24 -3.59
CA LYS A 196 -38.91 21.94 -4.07
C LYS A 196 -37.83 22.47 -3.12
N TYR A 197 -38.05 23.63 -2.52
CA TYR A 197 -37.15 24.18 -1.51
C TYR A 197 -37.03 23.26 -0.29
N ASN A 198 -38.16 22.75 0.23
CA ASN A 198 -38.18 21.81 1.35
C ASN A 198 -37.41 20.50 1.01
N VAL A 199 -37.58 19.98 -0.20
CA VAL A 199 -36.81 18.80 -0.66
C VAL A 199 -35.31 19.09 -0.75
N TYR A 200 -34.93 20.26 -1.26
CA TYR A 200 -33.54 20.70 -1.33
C TYR A 200 -32.91 20.84 0.06
N THR A 201 -33.58 21.53 0.99
CA THR A 201 -33.05 21.73 2.36
C THR A 201 -32.96 20.42 3.13
N GLN A 202 -33.93 19.52 2.98
CA GLN A 202 -33.89 18.18 3.57
C GLN A 202 -32.73 17.35 3.01
N SER A 203 -32.51 17.39 1.69
CA SER A 203 -31.39 16.69 1.04
C SER A 203 -30.03 17.24 1.49
N MET A 204 -29.91 18.57 1.61
CA MET A 204 -28.72 19.23 2.13
C MET A 204 -28.41 18.82 3.57
N ALA A 205 -29.42 18.72 4.43
CA ALA A 205 -29.24 18.25 5.81
C ALA A 205 -28.72 16.79 5.85
N GLN A 206 -29.22 15.92 4.98
CA GLN A 206 -28.71 14.54 4.86
C GLN A 206 -27.27 14.49 4.33
N LEU A 207 -26.91 15.34 3.36
CA LEU A 207 -25.53 15.47 2.90
C LEU A 207 -24.61 15.88 4.05
N LYS A 208 -24.99 16.89 4.85
CA LYS A 208 -24.19 17.33 6.00
C LYS A 208 -24.04 16.25 7.06
N LEU A 209 -25.11 15.49 7.32
CA LEU A 209 -25.05 14.33 8.22
C LEU A 209 -24.09 13.24 7.68
N ALA A 210 -24.13 12.98 6.37
CA ALA A 210 -23.25 12.01 5.73
C ALA A 210 -21.78 12.46 5.76
N GLU A 211 -21.51 13.74 5.52
CA GLU A 211 -20.17 14.35 5.65
C GLU A 211 -19.63 14.21 7.07
N ALA A 212 -20.45 14.49 8.09
CA ALA A 212 -20.07 14.33 9.49
C ALA A 212 -19.75 12.86 9.83
N LYS A 213 -20.57 11.91 9.37
CA LYS A 213 -20.33 10.47 9.55
C LYS A 213 -19.05 10.00 8.84
N LEU A 214 -18.75 10.56 7.67
CA LEU A 214 -17.50 10.28 6.95
C LEU A 214 -16.29 10.77 7.77
N GLN A 215 -16.36 11.97 8.34
CA GLN A 215 -15.31 12.51 9.20
C GLN A 215 -15.12 11.67 10.46
N GLU A 216 -16.20 11.28 11.14
CA GLU A 216 -16.16 10.43 12.33
C GLU A 216 -15.50 9.06 12.07
N ARG A 217 -15.77 8.47 10.90
CA ARG A 217 -15.19 7.17 10.50
C ARG A 217 -13.79 7.27 9.90
N THR A 218 -13.32 8.48 9.60
CA THR A 218 -11.98 8.68 9.07
C THR A 218 -10.97 8.43 10.20
N PRO A 219 -10.12 7.40 10.09
CA PRO A 219 -9.16 7.08 11.14
C PRO A 219 -8.11 8.20 11.31
N ALA A 220 -7.81 8.57 12.55
CA ALA A 220 -6.69 9.43 12.87
C ALA A 220 -5.42 8.58 13.06
N PHE A 221 -4.35 8.92 12.34
CA PHE A 221 -3.04 8.28 12.47
C PHE A 221 -2.04 9.24 13.09
N THR A 222 -1.25 8.73 14.02
CA THR A 222 -0.14 9.47 14.64
C THR A 222 1.13 8.66 14.50
N ILE A 223 2.17 9.28 13.92
CA ILE A 223 3.49 8.66 13.78
C ILE A 223 4.19 8.72 15.14
N ILE A 224 4.32 7.56 15.80
CA ILE A 224 5.04 7.46 17.09
C ILE A 224 6.55 7.57 16.86
N GLN A 225 7.05 6.88 15.82
CA GLN A 225 8.45 6.92 15.41
C GLN A 225 8.52 7.02 13.88
N PRO A 226 9.17 8.06 13.33
CA PRO A 226 9.37 8.17 11.89
C PRO A 226 10.36 7.10 11.42
N ALA A 227 10.32 6.79 10.12
CA ALA A 227 11.28 5.88 9.49
C ALA A 227 12.72 6.37 9.75
N LYS A 228 13.45 5.66 10.63
CA LYS A 228 14.84 5.92 10.95
C LYS A 228 15.65 4.66 10.73
N VAL A 229 16.77 4.83 10.04
CA VAL A 229 17.75 3.76 9.85
C VAL A 229 18.34 3.39 11.19
N THR A 230 18.36 2.10 11.51
CA THR A 230 19.05 1.61 12.70
C THR A 230 20.57 1.75 12.53
N PRO A 231 21.30 2.28 13.53
CA PRO A 231 22.75 2.38 13.44
C PRO A 231 23.44 1.02 13.54
N LYS A 232 22.72 -0.03 13.97
CA LYS A 232 23.22 -1.39 14.08
C LYS A 232 22.73 -2.22 12.89
N PRO A 233 23.64 -2.88 12.14
CA PRO A 233 23.23 -3.76 11.06
C PRO A 233 22.43 -4.95 11.62
N VAL A 234 21.39 -5.34 10.90
CA VAL A 234 20.46 -6.44 11.27
C VAL A 234 21.08 -7.84 11.01
N SER A 235 22.39 -7.90 10.73
CA SER A 235 23.10 -9.13 10.38
C SER A 235 23.38 -10.01 11.62
N MET A 236 23.69 -11.28 11.36
CA MET A 236 24.03 -12.27 12.40
C MET A 236 25.16 -11.73 13.30
N PRO A 237 25.01 -11.81 14.64
CA PRO A 237 26.02 -11.29 15.56
C PRO A 237 27.37 -11.98 15.34
N LYS A 238 28.45 -11.20 15.37
CA LYS A 238 29.83 -11.67 15.11
C LYS A 238 30.22 -12.87 15.97
N ILE A 239 29.67 -12.97 17.18
CA ILE A 239 29.90 -14.07 18.13
C ILE A 239 29.35 -15.40 17.58
N VAL A 240 28.14 -15.38 16.99
CA VAL A 240 27.55 -16.59 16.41
C VAL A 240 28.35 -17.05 15.20
N ILE A 241 28.79 -16.10 14.36
CA ILE A 241 29.69 -16.40 13.23
C ILE A 241 30.99 -17.06 13.75
N LEU A 242 31.62 -16.49 14.79
CA LEU A 242 32.83 -17.03 15.38
C LEU A 242 32.65 -18.45 15.95
N LEU A 243 31.52 -18.71 16.62
CA LEU A 243 31.20 -20.05 17.13
C LEU A 243 31.05 -21.07 15.99
N ILE A 244 30.35 -20.71 14.90
CA ILE A 244 30.20 -21.57 13.74
C ILE A 244 31.58 -21.90 13.13
N TRP A 245 32.44 -20.90 12.94
CA TRP A 245 33.79 -21.12 12.39
C TRP A 245 34.69 -21.94 13.31
N SER A 246 34.61 -21.73 14.62
CA SER A 246 35.34 -22.54 15.60
C SER A 246 34.91 -24.00 15.57
N PHE A 247 33.60 -24.25 15.48
CA PHE A 247 33.07 -25.61 15.40
C PHE A 247 33.46 -26.29 14.08
N LEU A 248 33.38 -25.56 12.96
CA LEU A 248 33.77 -26.06 11.65
C LEU A 248 35.28 -26.38 11.59
N GLY A 249 36.12 -25.52 12.17
CA GLY A 249 37.57 -25.75 12.29
C GLY A 249 37.91 -27.02 13.08
N MET A 250 37.20 -27.26 14.19
CA MET A 250 37.36 -28.47 14.99
C MET A 250 36.98 -29.74 14.21
N LEU A 251 35.88 -29.71 13.46
CA LEU A 251 35.46 -30.82 12.60
C LEU A 251 36.48 -31.13 11.51
N VAL A 252 36.96 -30.10 10.80
CA VAL A 252 37.98 -30.27 9.76
C VAL A 252 39.28 -30.82 10.34
N GLY A 253 39.70 -30.33 11.52
CA GLY A 253 40.87 -30.86 12.23
C GLY A 253 40.72 -32.34 12.60
N ALA A 254 39.57 -32.75 13.14
CA ALA A 254 39.29 -34.14 13.46
C ALA A 254 39.33 -35.05 12.22
N ILE A 255 38.72 -34.61 11.11
CA ILE A 255 38.74 -35.35 9.84
C ILE A 255 40.17 -35.47 9.30
N TYR A 256 40.97 -34.40 9.37
CA TYR A 256 42.36 -34.42 8.90
C TYR A 256 43.22 -35.43 9.68
N ILE A 257 43.09 -35.46 11.01
CA ILE A 257 43.83 -36.40 11.86
C ILE A 257 43.44 -37.85 11.52
N LEU A 258 42.14 -38.14 11.41
CA LEU A 258 41.66 -39.47 11.04
C LEU A 258 42.15 -39.90 9.65
N PHE A 259 42.16 -38.99 8.68
CA PHE A 259 42.64 -39.29 7.33
C PHE A 259 44.16 -39.53 7.30
N HIS A 260 44.91 -38.76 8.09
CA HIS A 260 46.35 -38.92 8.25
C HIS A 260 46.71 -40.26 8.91
N GLU A 261 46.02 -40.63 10.01
CA GLU A 261 46.22 -41.93 10.66
C GLU A 261 45.86 -43.11 9.74
N HIS A 262 44.76 -43.00 9.00
CA HIS A 262 44.35 -44.03 8.04
C HIS A 262 45.38 -44.18 6.90
N LYS A 263 45.91 -43.07 6.38
CA LYS A 263 46.96 -43.10 5.36
C LYS A 263 48.27 -43.70 5.87
N GLN A 264 48.65 -43.42 7.12
CA GLN A 264 49.84 -44.03 7.74
C GLN A 264 49.69 -45.53 7.97
N LYS A 265 48.48 -46.01 8.29
CA LYS A 265 48.20 -47.45 8.42
C LYS A 265 48.22 -48.19 7.08
N LEU A 266 47.90 -47.52 5.97
CA LEU A 266 47.93 -48.11 4.62
C LEU A 266 49.33 -48.17 3.98
N LEU A 267 50.31 -47.46 4.55
CA LEU A 267 51.70 -47.39 4.06
C LEU A 267 52.67 -48.32 4.83
N LYS A 268 52.17 -49.05 5.84
CA LYS A 268 52.88 -50.14 6.52
C LYS A 268 52.32 -51.48 6.06
#